data_AF-A0A522A2X0-F1
#
_entry.id   AF-A0A522A2X0-F1
#
_cell.length_a   1.000
_cell.length_b   1.000
_cell.length_c   1.000
_cell.angle_alpha   90.00
_cell.angle_beta   90.00
_cell.angle_gamma   90.00
#
_symmetry.space_group_name_H-M   'P 1'
#
loop_
_entity.id
_entity.type
_entity.pdbx_description
1 polymer ?
#
loop_
_entity_poly.entity_id
_entity_poly.type
_entity_poly.pdbx_seq_one_letter_code
_entity_poly.pdbx_strand_id
1 'polypeptide(L)'
;MPATSNDPWSAFDTIAPEYGTANWQNLVANSPITQGILGPISPEVQRQIDIGSRAAAIYGETGALRPQLIDPNKSANDPNNWDPDSAEQLHQARTNLAAMYGTVNPHMKPKLPDDLSNPAQKQQWVLAMKAAQDSMDTKLDPSLLNMAMHQDGIGPPVVQKWINTGLSPSLQMGPFVNPVPASLDSVNKGKAIAKGPRAFIDFYGKN
;
A
#
# COMPACT_ATOMS: atom_id res chain seq x y z
N MET A 1 25.62 -30.27 -6.67
CA MET A 1 24.62 -29.44 -7.36
C MET A 1 24.15 -28.40 -6.36
N PRO A 2 24.40 -27.09 -6.54
CA PRO A 2 23.93 -26.09 -5.59
C PRO A 2 22.43 -25.87 -5.78
N ALA A 3 21.71 -25.80 -4.67
CA ALA A 3 20.27 -25.57 -4.63
C ALA A 3 19.93 -24.18 -5.19
N THR A 4 19.09 -24.14 -6.22
CA THR A 4 18.41 -22.91 -6.63
C THR A 4 17.40 -22.55 -5.55
N SER A 5 17.74 -21.60 -4.68
CA SER A 5 16.77 -21.01 -3.77
C SER A 5 15.70 -20.33 -4.62
N ASN A 6 14.47 -20.85 -4.57
CA ASN A 6 13.26 -20.16 -5.00
C ASN A 6 12.96 -19.02 -4.03
N ASP A 7 13.94 -18.12 -3.88
CA ASP A 7 13.79 -16.94 -3.09
C ASP A 7 13.18 -15.84 -3.98
N PRO A 8 11.89 -15.47 -3.78
CA PRO A 8 11.28 -14.36 -4.51
C PRO A 8 11.99 -13.01 -4.26
N TRP A 9 12.92 -12.95 -3.30
CA TRP A 9 13.78 -11.79 -3.04
C TRP A 9 14.92 -11.63 -4.04
N SER A 10 15.38 -12.70 -4.70
CA SER A 10 16.52 -12.64 -5.62
C SER A 10 16.26 -11.79 -6.86
N ALA A 11 15.00 -11.68 -7.29
CA ALA A 11 14.57 -10.78 -8.37
C ALA A 11 14.65 -9.30 -7.96
N PHE A 12 14.43 -8.97 -6.68
CA PHE A 12 14.53 -7.59 -6.18
C PHE A 12 15.99 -7.12 -6.09
N ASP A 13 16.90 -8.01 -5.69
CA ASP A 13 18.34 -7.69 -5.62
C ASP A 13 19.01 -7.64 -7.01
N THR A 14 18.41 -8.25 -8.05
CA THR A 14 18.97 -8.26 -9.42
C THR A 14 18.50 -7.10 -10.29
N ILE A 15 17.34 -6.50 -10.03
CA ILE A 15 16.81 -5.41 -10.87
C ILE A 15 17.44 -4.06 -10.51
N ALA A 16 18.01 -3.93 -9.32
CA ALA A 16 18.72 -2.72 -8.89
C ALA A 16 19.70 -2.97 -7.73
N PRO A 17 20.77 -3.77 -7.91
CA PRO A 17 21.76 -4.04 -6.85
C PRO A 17 22.45 -2.77 -6.30
N GLU A 18 22.41 -1.68 -7.08
CA GLU A 18 22.97 -0.36 -6.77
C GLU A 18 21.95 0.62 -6.18
N TYR A 19 20.67 0.24 -6.06
CA TYR A 19 19.60 1.07 -5.48
C TYR A 19 18.83 0.36 -4.37
N GLY A 20 19.56 -0.24 -3.42
CA GLY A 20 19.00 -0.66 -2.13
C GLY A 20 18.13 0.45 -1.50
N THR A 21 17.26 0.11 -0.56
CA THR A 21 16.22 0.99 0.02
C THR A 21 16.67 2.41 0.43
N ALA A 22 17.96 2.62 0.71
CA ALA A 22 18.56 3.92 0.97
C ALA A 22 18.61 4.88 -0.25
N ASN A 23 18.53 4.36 -1.48
CA ASN A 23 18.66 5.15 -2.70
C ASN A 23 17.33 5.72 -3.21
N TRP A 24 16.18 5.25 -2.71
CA TRP A 24 14.86 5.82 -3.05
C TRP A 24 14.60 7.18 -2.41
N GLN A 25 15.02 7.36 -1.15
CA GLN A 25 14.99 8.69 -0.50
C GLN A 25 15.85 9.69 -1.26
N ASN A 26 17.01 9.26 -1.78
CA ASN A 26 17.87 10.08 -2.63
C ASN A 26 17.34 10.28 -4.05
N LEU A 27 16.61 9.34 -4.65
CA LEU A 27 15.97 9.51 -5.97
C LEU A 27 14.82 10.52 -5.92
N VAL A 28 14.09 10.59 -4.80
CA VAL A 28 13.02 11.58 -4.60
C VAL A 28 13.59 12.92 -4.13
N ALA A 29 14.58 12.93 -3.22
CA ALA A 29 15.18 14.16 -2.69
C ALA A 29 16.22 14.80 -3.64
N ASN A 30 16.96 14.00 -4.40
CA ASN A 30 17.92 14.43 -5.42
C ASN A 30 17.43 14.10 -6.83
N SER A 31 16.10 14.05 -7.03
CA SER A 31 15.55 13.93 -8.37
C SER A 31 16.17 15.02 -9.26
N PRO A 32 16.68 14.69 -10.45
CA PRO A 32 17.16 15.69 -11.40
C PRO A 32 16.10 16.75 -11.75
N ILE A 33 14.82 16.43 -11.49
CA ILE A 33 13.67 17.33 -11.58
C ILE A 33 13.86 18.59 -10.71
N THR A 34 14.46 18.46 -9.52
CA THR A 34 14.64 19.59 -8.58
C THR A 34 15.89 20.43 -8.87
N GLN A 35 16.85 19.91 -9.64
CA GLN A 35 18.14 20.57 -9.88
C GLN A 35 18.40 21.00 -11.33
N GLY A 36 17.58 20.59 -12.31
CA GLY A 36 17.63 21.13 -13.68
C GLY A 36 18.93 20.84 -14.45
N ILE A 37 19.74 19.87 -14.01
CA ILE A 37 21.13 19.66 -14.50
C ILE A 37 21.29 18.47 -15.46
N LEU A 38 20.31 17.57 -15.59
CA LEU A 38 20.42 16.43 -16.50
C LEU A 38 19.45 16.55 -17.68
N GLY A 39 19.91 16.15 -18.86
CA GLY A 39 19.10 16.06 -20.08
C GLY A 39 17.91 15.08 -19.93
N PRO A 40 17.23 14.71 -21.04
CA PRO A 40 16.02 13.91 -20.97
C PRO A 40 16.26 12.61 -20.18
N ILE A 41 15.49 12.44 -19.10
CA ILE A 41 15.45 11.20 -18.32
C ILE A 41 14.96 10.05 -19.20
N SER A 42 15.55 8.86 -19.02
CA SER A 42 15.11 7.69 -19.78
C SER A 42 13.69 7.28 -19.35
N PRO A 43 12.88 6.69 -20.26
CA PRO A 43 11.55 6.19 -19.92
C PRO A 43 11.55 5.20 -18.75
N GLU A 44 12.61 4.40 -18.63
CA GLU A 44 12.77 3.45 -17.52
C GLU A 44 12.95 4.18 -16.18
N VAL A 45 13.81 5.21 -16.13
CA VAL A 45 14.01 6.02 -14.91
C VAL A 45 12.70 6.71 -14.51
N GLN A 46 11.94 7.25 -15.47
CA GLN A 46 10.63 7.83 -15.18
C GLN A 46 9.65 6.79 -14.63
N ARG A 47 9.59 5.59 -15.23
CA ARG A 47 8.74 4.50 -14.74
C ARG A 47 9.05 4.13 -13.29
N GLN A 48 10.33 4.07 -12.92
CA GLN A 48 10.75 3.80 -11.55
C GLN A 48 10.30 4.92 -10.59
N ILE A 49 10.47 6.20 -10.96
CA ILE A 49 9.99 7.34 -10.17
C ILE A 49 8.49 7.26 -9.94
N ASP A 50 7.71 6.89 -10.96
CA ASP A 50 6.27 6.76 -10.88
C ASP A 50 5.86 5.62 -9.93
N ILE A 51 6.52 4.46 -10.03
CA ILE A 51 6.31 3.32 -9.13
C ILE A 51 6.58 3.72 -7.68
N GLY A 52 7.73 4.35 -7.41
CA GLY A 52 8.09 4.78 -6.05
C GLY A 52 7.09 5.78 -5.47
N SER A 53 6.62 6.73 -6.28
CA SER A 53 5.65 7.73 -5.86
C SER A 53 4.29 7.10 -5.54
N ARG A 54 3.82 6.17 -6.37
CA ARG A 54 2.59 5.39 -6.14
C ARG A 54 2.71 4.50 -4.90
N ALA A 55 3.85 3.86 -4.69
CA ALA A 55 4.10 3.02 -3.51
C ALA A 55 4.07 3.83 -2.21
N ALA A 56 4.65 5.04 -2.20
CA ALA A 56 4.56 5.95 -1.06
C ALA A 56 3.11 6.36 -0.76
N ALA A 57 2.31 6.61 -1.80
CA ALA A 57 0.88 6.91 -1.66
C ALA A 57 0.11 5.72 -1.06
N ILE A 58 0.33 4.50 -1.58
CA ILE A 58 -0.24 3.27 -1.02
C ILE A 58 0.14 3.07 0.44
N TYR A 59 1.43 3.20 0.76
CA TYR A 59 1.93 2.96 2.10
C TYR A 59 1.36 3.98 3.10
N GLY A 60 1.29 5.26 2.72
CA GLY A 60 0.74 6.30 3.57
C GLY A 60 -0.75 6.14 3.87
N GLU A 61 -1.53 5.67 2.90
CA GLU A 61 -2.96 5.44 3.10
C GLU A 61 -3.27 4.09 3.77
N THR A 62 -2.58 3.01 3.38
CA THR A 62 -2.98 1.63 3.73
C THR A 62 -1.89 0.81 4.40
N GLY A 63 -0.72 1.37 4.70
CA GLY A 63 0.41 0.65 5.31
C GLY A 63 0.12 0.10 6.71
N ALA A 64 -0.90 0.65 7.39
CA ALA A 64 -1.39 0.12 8.66
C ALA A 64 -2.27 -1.13 8.47
N LEU A 65 -2.99 -1.26 7.35
CA LEU A 65 -3.95 -2.34 7.14
C LEU A 65 -3.28 -3.69 6.89
N ARG A 66 -3.92 -4.75 7.36
CA ARG A 66 -3.56 -6.15 7.14
C ARG A 66 -4.77 -6.94 6.63
N PRO A 67 -4.57 -8.04 5.90
CA PRO A 67 -5.67 -8.97 5.60
C PRO A 67 -6.35 -9.49 6.87
N GLN A 68 -7.56 -10.03 6.73
CA GLN A 68 -8.18 -10.83 7.78
C GLN A 68 -7.30 -12.05 8.10
N LEU A 69 -7.49 -12.57 9.30
CA LEU A 69 -6.71 -13.68 9.81
C LEU A 69 -7.52 -14.97 9.72
N ILE A 70 -6.86 -16.05 9.31
CA ILE A 70 -7.43 -17.40 9.37
C ILE A 70 -7.67 -17.78 10.83
N ASP A 71 -6.63 -17.62 11.68
CA ASP A 71 -6.74 -17.73 13.13
C ASP A 71 -6.70 -16.33 13.77
N PRO A 72 -7.80 -15.85 14.39
CA PRO A 72 -7.86 -14.52 15.00
C PRO A 72 -7.02 -14.38 16.27
N ASN A 73 -6.40 -15.47 16.76
CA ASN A 73 -5.54 -15.45 17.94
C ASN A 73 -4.05 -15.33 17.60
N LYS A 74 -3.68 -15.39 16.32
CA LYS A 74 -2.29 -15.18 15.86
C LYS A 74 -2.03 -13.72 15.49
N SER A 75 -0.76 -13.41 15.24
CA SER A 75 -0.31 -12.05 14.89
C SER A 75 -0.86 -11.60 13.54
N ALA A 76 -1.33 -10.36 13.45
CA ALA A 76 -1.71 -9.76 12.17
C ALA A 76 -0.52 -9.46 11.24
N ASN A 77 0.71 -9.54 11.76
CA ASN A 77 1.93 -9.37 10.99
C ASN A 77 2.52 -10.69 10.48
N ASP A 78 1.86 -11.84 10.73
CA ASP A 78 2.27 -13.15 10.19
C ASP A 78 1.55 -13.43 8.86
N PRO A 79 2.26 -13.35 7.71
CA PRO A 79 1.64 -13.56 6.41
C PRO A 79 1.09 -14.98 6.20
N ASN A 80 1.62 -15.97 6.92
CA ASN A 80 1.15 -17.36 6.82
C ASN A 80 -0.24 -17.56 7.46
N ASN A 81 -0.71 -16.57 8.22
CA ASN A 81 -2.01 -16.59 8.85
C ASN A 81 -3.02 -15.63 8.19
N TRP A 82 -2.66 -15.00 7.08
CA TRP A 82 -3.58 -14.16 6.34
C TRP A 82 -4.56 -15.01 5.54
N ASP A 83 -5.83 -14.62 5.61
CA ASP A 83 -6.86 -15.13 4.73
C ASP A 83 -6.53 -14.73 3.27
N PRO A 84 -6.43 -15.70 2.34
CA PRO A 84 -5.95 -15.43 0.99
C PRO A 84 -6.89 -14.52 0.20
N ASP A 85 -8.21 -14.66 0.36
CA ASP A 85 -9.19 -13.82 -0.33
C ASP A 85 -9.12 -12.37 0.17
N SER A 86 -8.98 -12.18 1.49
CA SER A 86 -8.77 -10.86 2.07
C SER A 86 -7.42 -10.25 1.65
N ALA A 87 -6.38 -11.06 1.49
CA ALA A 87 -5.08 -10.60 1.01
C ALA A 87 -5.14 -10.12 -0.44
N GLU A 88 -5.84 -10.86 -1.31
CA GLU A 88 -6.06 -10.48 -2.70
C GLU A 88 -6.91 -9.21 -2.80
N GLN A 89 -8.00 -9.10 -2.03
CA GLN A 89 -8.79 -7.87 -1.97
C GLN A 89 -7.96 -6.66 -1.51
N LEU A 90 -7.09 -6.82 -0.52
CA LEU A 90 -6.22 -5.73 -0.08
C LEU A 90 -5.20 -5.36 -1.16
N HIS A 91 -4.65 -6.33 -1.89
CA HIS A 91 -3.77 -6.09 -3.03
C HIS A 91 -4.50 -5.31 -4.13
N GLN A 92 -5.68 -5.76 -4.54
CA GLN A 92 -6.49 -5.08 -5.55
C GLN A 92 -6.87 -3.65 -5.11
N ALA A 93 -7.22 -3.45 -3.83
CA ALA A 93 -7.51 -2.12 -3.29
C ALA A 93 -6.30 -1.19 -3.45
N ARG A 94 -5.10 -1.68 -3.12
CA ARG A 94 -3.84 -0.93 -3.24
C ARG A 94 -3.50 -0.63 -4.70
N THR A 95 -3.71 -1.57 -5.61
CA THR A 95 -3.49 -1.37 -7.04
C THR A 95 -4.43 -0.29 -7.61
N ASN A 96 -5.72 -0.34 -7.27
CA ASN A 96 -6.68 0.69 -7.67
C ASN A 96 -6.28 2.07 -7.11
N LEU A 97 -5.92 2.12 -5.83
CA LEU A 97 -5.46 3.33 -5.16
C LEU A 97 -4.21 3.93 -5.82
N ALA A 98 -3.24 3.10 -6.21
CA ALA A 98 -2.06 3.57 -6.94
C ALA A 98 -2.42 4.11 -8.34
N ALA A 99 -3.37 3.48 -9.03
CA ALA A 99 -3.81 3.96 -10.34
C ALA A 99 -4.58 5.30 -10.25
N MET A 100 -5.14 5.65 -9.08
CA MET A 100 -5.77 6.95 -8.81
C MET A 100 -4.78 8.06 -8.47
N TYR A 101 -3.54 7.71 -8.14
CA TYR A 101 -2.53 8.65 -7.67
C TYR A 101 -2.12 9.65 -8.78
N GLY A 102 -1.95 10.92 -8.40
CA GLY A 102 -1.42 11.98 -9.26
C GLY A 102 -2.43 12.75 -10.12
N THR A 103 -3.65 12.25 -10.29
CA THR A 103 -4.66 12.92 -11.14
C THR A 103 -6.08 12.85 -10.58
N VAL A 104 -6.52 11.67 -10.14
CA VAL A 104 -7.92 11.39 -9.81
C VAL A 104 -8.22 11.68 -8.33
N ASN A 105 -7.29 11.34 -7.42
CA ASN A 105 -7.41 11.63 -6.00
C ASN A 105 -6.24 12.50 -5.49
N PRO A 106 -6.40 13.83 -5.42
CA PRO A 106 -5.33 14.74 -4.99
C PRO A 106 -5.12 14.77 -3.46
N HIS A 107 -5.90 14.01 -2.70
CA HIS A 107 -5.90 14.07 -1.23
C HIS A 107 -5.08 12.96 -0.56
N MET A 108 -4.45 12.11 -1.37
CA MET A 108 -3.57 11.06 -0.87
C MET A 108 -2.37 11.66 -0.14
N LYS A 109 -1.93 10.98 0.92
CA LYS A 109 -0.83 11.41 1.79
C LYS A 109 0.33 10.42 1.65
N PRO A 110 1.23 10.61 0.66
CA PRO A 110 2.41 9.78 0.52
C PRO A 110 3.22 9.73 1.82
N LYS A 111 3.64 8.53 2.20
CA LYS A 111 4.51 8.31 3.35
C LYS A 111 5.50 7.19 3.04
N LEU A 112 6.72 7.31 3.55
CA LEU A 112 7.70 6.23 3.56
C LEU A 112 7.66 5.49 4.90
N PRO A 113 8.09 4.21 4.95
CA PRO A 113 8.31 3.52 6.22
C PRO A 113 9.24 4.31 7.13
N ASP A 114 8.88 4.43 8.41
CA ASP A 114 9.68 5.16 9.39
C ASP A 114 10.91 4.34 9.78
N ASP A 115 10.79 3.00 9.74
CA ASP A 115 11.86 2.07 10.08
C ASP A 115 11.79 0.81 9.20
N LEU A 116 12.72 0.68 8.25
CA LEU A 116 12.84 -0.48 7.37
C LEU A 116 13.53 -1.69 8.00
N SER A 117 14.15 -1.53 9.18
CA SER A 117 14.65 -2.67 9.95
C SER A 117 13.51 -3.44 10.62
N ASN A 118 12.37 -2.78 10.84
CA ASN A 118 11.15 -3.42 11.31
C ASN A 118 10.55 -4.34 10.22
N PRO A 119 10.49 -5.66 10.43
CA PRO A 119 10.00 -6.60 9.41
C PRO A 119 8.56 -6.33 8.98
N ALA A 120 7.71 -5.84 9.88
CA ALA A 120 6.32 -5.56 9.55
C ALA A 120 6.20 -4.35 8.62
N GLN A 121 6.94 -3.27 8.89
CA GLN A 121 6.96 -2.10 8.00
C GLN A 121 7.59 -2.43 6.65
N LYS A 122 8.71 -3.17 6.65
CA LYS A 122 9.36 -3.65 5.43
C LYS A 122 8.41 -4.50 4.57
N GLN A 123 7.68 -5.43 5.17
CA GLN A 123 6.72 -6.27 4.45
C GLN A 123 5.60 -5.43 3.80
N GLN A 124 5.06 -4.43 4.52
CA GLN A 124 4.01 -3.58 3.95
C GLN A 124 4.53 -2.67 2.84
N TRP A 125 5.77 -2.21 2.95
CA TRP A 125 6.43 -1.47 1.87
C TRP A 125 6.57 -2.33 0.61
N VAL A 126 7.00 -3.58 0.75
CA VAL A 126 7.12 -4.52 -0.38
C VAL A 126 5.75 -4.74 -1.06
N LEU A 127 4.69 -4.95 -0.26
CA LEU A 127 3.33 -5.09 -0.79
C LEU A 127 2.86 -3.82 -1.51
N ALA A 128 3.21 -2.64 -1.00
CA ALA A 128 2.90 -1.36 -1.65
C ALA A 128 3.66 -1.21 -2.98
N MET A 129 4.95 -1.56 -3.02
CA MET A 129 5.75 -1.54 -4.25
C MET A 129 5.19 -2.49 -5.31
N LYS A 130 4.80 -3.72 -4.92
CA LYS A 130 4.19 -4.68 -5.84
C LYS A 130 2.87 -4.16 -6.42
N ALA A 131 1.98 -3.65 -5.57
CA ALA A 131 0.72 -3.05 -6.04
C ALA A 131 0.96 -1.81 -6.93
N ALA A 132 1.99 -1.00 -6.64
CA ALA A 132 2.38 0.12 -7.49
C ALA A 132 2.87 -0.36 -8.87
N GLN A 133 3.69 -1.41 -8.93
CA GLN A 133 4.14 -2.02 -10.19
C GLN A 133 2.95 -2.55 -10.99
N ASP A 134 2.08 -3.35 -10.37
CA ASP A 134 0.89 -3.91 -11.02
C ASP A 134 -0.07 -2.81 -11.51
N SER A 135 -0.11 -1.67 -10.81
CA SER A 135 -0.94 -0.52 -11.21
C SER A 135 -0.45 0.21 -12.47
N MET A 136 0.80 0.02 -12.89
CA MET A 136 1.33 0.66 -14.08
C MET A 136 0.68 0.11 -15.35
N ASP A 137 0.29 -1.16 -15.31
CA ASP A 137 -0.30 -1.87 -16.45
C ASP A 137 -1.81 -2.09 -16.25
N THR A 138 -2.34 -1.73 -15.08
CA THR A 138 -3.77 -1.79 -14.75
C THR A 138 -4.49 -0.52 -15.22
N LYS A 139 -5.57 -0.68 -16.01
CA LYS A 139 -6.51 0.41 -16.26
C LYS A 139 -7.43 0.57 -15.06
N LEU A 140 -7.34 1.70 -14.37
CA LEU A 140 -8.33 2.07 -13.35
C LEU A 140 -9.72 2.08 -13.99
N ASP A 141 -10.70 1.46 -13.33
CA ASP A 141 -12.09 1.61 -13.73
C ASP A 141 -12.43 3.11 -13.71
N PRO A 142 -12.85 3.70 -14.84
CA PRO A 142 -13.05 5.14 -14.96
C PRO A 142 -14.15 5.69 -14.06
N SER A 143 -15.01 4.83 -13.51
CA SER A 143 -15.98 5.21 -12.50
C SER A 143 -15.31 5.52 -11.16
N LEU A 144 -14.15 4.94 -10.82
CA LEU A 144 -13.50 5.11 -9.51
C LEU A 144 -12.72 6.42 -9.45
N LEU A 145 -13.22 7.36 -8.66
CA LEU A 145 -12.74 8.74 -8.62
C LEU A 145 -12.20 9.19 -7.26
N ASN A 146 -12.65 8.59 -6.16
CA ASN A 146 -12.13 8.85 -4.83
C ASN A 146 -12.16 7.59 -3.96
N MET A 147 -11.45 7.62 -2.83
CA MET A 147 -11.52 6.56 -1.84
C MET A 147 -11.58 7.12 -0.43
N ALA A 148 -12.25 6.41 0.46
CA ALA A 148 -12.20 6.66 1.89
C ALA A 148 -12.10 5.33 2.65
N MET A 149 -11.63 5.40 3.89
CA MET A 149 -11.65 4.26 4.80
C MET A 149 -12.67 4.50 5.90
N HIS A 150 -13.33 3.44 6.34
CA HIS A 150 -14.16 3.47 7.54
C HIS A 150 -13.93 2.22 8.41
N GLN A 151 -14.33 2.33 9.67
CA GLN A 151 -14.39 1.20 10.58
C GLN A 151 -15.75 0.50 10.46
N ASP A 152 -15.75 -0.82 10.62
CA ASP A 152 -16.95 -1.64 10.65
C ASP A 152 -18.02 -1.06 11.60
N GLY A 153 -19.28 -1.06 11.16
CA GLY A 153 -20.42 -0.47 11.89
C GLY A 153 -20.61 1.04 11.76
N ILE A 154 -19.67 1.80 11.18
CA ILE A 154 -19.84 3.26 10.93
C ILE A 154 -20.48 3.55 9.57
N GLY A 155 -20.32 2.63 8.60
CA GLY A 155 -20.74 2.80 7.21
C GLY A 155 -19.79 3.72 6.41
N PRO A 156 -19.97 3.80 5.07
CA PRO A 156 -19.12 4.62 4.21
C PRO A 156 -19.16 6.10 4.60
N PRO A 157 -18.02 6.80 4.63
CA PRO A 157 -17.99 8.20 5.02
C PRO A 157 -18.83 9.07 4.08
N VAL A 158 -19.70 9.90 4.67
CA VAL A 158 -20.48 10.89 3.93
C VAL A 158 -19.61 12.12 3.70
N VAL A 159 -18.84 12.14 2.61
CA VAL A 159 -18.06 13.30 2.23
C VAL A 159 -18.96 14.26 1.44
N GLN A 160 -19.53 15.27 2.12
CA GLN A 160 -20.52 16.19 1.53
C GLN A 160 -20.05 16.80 0.20
N LYS A 161 -18.76 17.15 0.10
CA LYS A 161 -18.16 17.66 -1.15
C LYS A 161 -18.32 16.68 -2.31
N TRP A 162 -18.11 15.38 -2.08
CA TRP A 162 -18.20 14.33 -3.10
C TRP A 162 -19.65 14.08 -3.50
N ILE A 163 -20.56 14.07 -2.54
CA ILE A 163 -22.01 13.94 -2.78
C ILE A 163 -22.52 15.10 -3.64
N ASN A 164 -22.10 16.34 -3.34
CA ASN A 164 -22.48 17.51 -4.14
C ASN A 164 -21.95 17.44 -5.58
N THR A 165 -20.91 16.63 -5.85
CA THR A 165 -20.38 16.37 -7.19
C THR A 165 -20.97 15.12 -7.86
N GLY A 166 -21.96 14.48 -7.24
CA GLY A 166 -22.64 13.29 -7.75
C GLY A 166 -21.86 11.99 -7.53
N LEU A 167 -20.86 11.97 -6.65
CA LEU A 167 -20.14 10.75 -6.31
C LEU A 167 -20.87 9.94 -5.23
N SER A 168 -20.93 8.63 -5.42
CA SER A 168 -21.47 7.67 -4.45
C SER A 168 -20.52 6.49 -4.27
N PRO A 169 -20.57 5.78 -3.12
CA PRO A 169 -19.83 4.52 -2.98
C PRO A 169 -20.22 3.55 -4.11
N SER A 170 -19.23 3.10 -4.86
CA SER A 170 -19.42 2.18 -6.01
C SER A 170 -18.81 0.81 -5.77
N LEU A 171 -17.76 0.73 -4.96
CA LEU A 171 -17.07 -0.50 -4.64
C LEU A 171 -16.52 -0.44 -3.22
N GLN A 172 -16.81 -1.47 -2.44
CA GLN A 172 -16.26 -1.63 -1.08
C GLN A 172 -15.37 -2.87 -1.06
N MET A 173 -14.19 -2.75 -0.45
CA MET A 173 -13.26 -3.87 -0.23
C MET A 173 -12.97 -4.06 1.25
N GLY A 174 -12.78 -5.31 1.64
CA GLY A 174 -12.53 -5.72 3.02
C GLY A 174 -13.60 -6.69 3.55
N PRO A 175 -13.67 -6.89 4.86
CA PRO A 175 -12.96 -6.13 5.90
C PRO A 175 -11.46 -6.47 5.96
N PHE A 176 -10.68 -5.55 6.51
CA PHE A 176 -9.24 -5.67 6.81
C PHE A 176 -9.02 -5.48 8.30
N VAL A 177 -7.88 -5.92 8.82
CA VAL A 177 -7.48 -5.65 10.20
C VAL A 177 -6.69 -4.34 10.21
N ASN A 178 -7.09 -3.39 11.05
CA ASN A 178 -6.28 -2.21 11.35
C ASN A 178 -5.55 -2.41 12.70
N PRO A 179 -4.42 -3.13 12.74
CA PRO A 179 -3.72 -3.48 13.97
C PRO A 179 -3.42 -2.24 14.82
N VAL A 180 -3.90 -2.24 16.06
CA VAL A 180 -3.43 -1.29 17.08
C VAL A 180 -2.09 -1.76 17.65
N PRO A 181 -1.18 -0.83 17.99
CA PRO A 181 0.09 -1.18 18.63
C PRO A 181 -0.15 -2.06 19.86
N ALA A 182 0.56 -3.19 19.93
CA ALA A 182 0.51 -4.06 21.10
C ALA A 182 1.11 -3.32 22.30
N SER A 183 0.46 -3.39 23.47
CA SER A 183 1.09 -2.89 24.70
C SER A 183 2.37 -3.67 24.99
N LEU A 184 3.34 -3.01 25.64
CA LEU A 184 4.61 -3.65 26.05
C LEU A 184 4.35 -4.93 26.86
N ASP A 185 3.31 -4.92 27.68
CA ASP A 185 2.82 -6.06 28.46
C ASP A 185 2.35 -7.24 27.60
N SER A 186 1.68 -6.95 26.48
CA SER A 186 1.20 -7.98 25.53
C SER A 186 2.36 -8.59 24.75
N VAL A 187 3.35 -7.76 24.38
CA VAL A 187 4.61 -8.21 23.77
C VAL A 187 5.36 -9.14 24.73
N ASN A 188 5.56 -8.73 25.97
CA ASN A 188 6.28 -9.49 26.99
C ASN A 188 5.61 -10.83 27.34
N LYS A 189 4.28 -10.93 27.18
CA LYS A 189 3.50 -12.15 27.43
C LYS A 189 3.40 -13.07 26.20
N GLY A 190 4.07 -12.75 25.09
CA GLY A 190 3.93 -13.49 23.82
C GLY A 190 2.53 -13.40 23.21
N LYS A 191 1.74 -12.41 23.65
CA LYS A 191 0.34 -12.18 23.27
C LYS A 191 0.19 -10.86 22.53
N ALA A 192 1.16 -10.47 21.71
CA ALA A 192 1.04 -9.33 20.80
C ALA A 192 0.05 -9.68 19.67
N ILE A 193 -1.20 -9.96 20.04
CA ILE A 193 -2.29 -10.16 19.11
C ILE A 193 -2.71 -8.76 18.72
N ALA A 194 -2.27 -8.32 17.56
CA ALA A 194 -2.73 -7.06 17.00
C ALA A 194 -4.20 -7.23 16.54
N LYS A 195 -5.12 -7.29 17.51
CA LYS A 195 -6.57 -7.23 17.29
C LYS A 195 -6.91 -5.78 17.02
N GLY A 196 -7.15 -5.46 15.76
CA GLY A 196 -7.57 -4.14 15.31
C GLY A 196 -9.07 -4.08 15.04
N PRO A 197 -9.68 -2.88 15.04
CA PRO A 197 -10.99 -2.74 14.42
C PRO A 197 -10.95 -3.22 12.98
N ARG A 198 -12.04 -3.82 12.53
CA ARG A 198 -12.22 -4.15 11.12
C ARG A 198 -12.39 -2.85 10.35
N ALA A 199 -11.68 -2.72 9.24
CA ALA A 199 -11.71 -1.55 8.40
C ALA A 199 -12.05 -1.94 6.95
N PHE A 200 -12.71 -1.04 6.25
CA PHE A 200 -13.03 -1.19 4.84
C PHE A 200 -12.43 -0.04 4.04
N ILE A 201 -12.18 -0.29 2.76
CA ILE A 201 -11.83 0.75 1.80
C ILE A 201 -13.03 0.89 0.86
N ASP A 202 -13.66 2.06 0.87
CA ASP A 202 -14.74 2.41 -0.05
C ASP A 202 -14.17 3.25 -1.19
N PHE A 203 -14.41 2.81 -2.42
CA PHE A 203 -14.19 3.61 -3.61
C PHE A 203 -15.50 4.30 -4.02
N TYR A 204 -15.36 5.54 -4.46
CA TYR A 204 -16.45 6.43 -4.84
C TYR A 204 -16.35 6.74 -6.32
N GLY A 205 -17.50 6.71 -6.99
CA GLY A 205 -17.59 6.96 -8.40
C GLY A 205 -18.85 7.66 -8.85
N LYS A 206 -18.89 8.02 -10.13
CA LYS A 206 -20.12 8.44 -10.81
C LYS A 206 -20.80 7.20 -11.40
N ASN A 207 -22.08 7.04 -11.11
CA ASN A 207 -22.93 6.03 -11.76
C ASN A 207 -23.26 6.42 -13.20
#